data_AF-A0A7C2P8J7-F1
#
_entry.id   AF-A0A7C2P8J7-F1
#
_cell.length_a   1.000
_cell.length_b   1.000
_cell.length_c   1.000
_cell.angle_alpha   90.00
_cell.angle_beta   90.00
_cell.angle_gamma   90.00
#
_symmetry.space_group_name_H-M   'P 1'
#
loop_
_entity.id
_entity.type
_entity.pdbx_description
1 polymer ?
#
loop_
_entity_poly.entity_id
_entity_poly.type
_entity_poly.pdbx_seq_one_letter_code
_entity_poly.pdbx_strand_id
1 'polypeptide(L)'
;MTIGEERSFLDQMMDLYRAGDPSATDDSPGTAMVRAVQQVYLQIALQDYAAAVALMTDDFEMEIIGPPEIPLVGCWKGRPEVERALARNFSLL
;
A
#
# COMPACT_ATOMS: atom_id res chain seq x y z
N MET A 1 -4.92 -0.47 22.80
CA MET A 1 -5.24 -1.75 22.12
C MET A 1 -4.01 -2.62 22.24
N THR A 2 -4.01 -3.56 23.19
CA THR A 2 -2.93 -4.54 23.34
C THR A 2 -3.02 -5.48 22.16
N ILE A 3 -2.11 -5.31 21.20
CA ILE A 3 -1.91 -6.28 20.11
C ILE A 3 -1.40 -7.55 20.80
N GLY A 4 -2.21 -8.60 20.83
CA GLY A 4 -1.82 -9.89 21.37
C GLY A 4 -0.64 -10.50 20.61
N GLU A 5 -0.13 -11.62 21.09
CA GLU A 5 1.02 -12.37 20.56
C GLU A 5 0.84 -12.93 19.12
N GLU A 6 -0.11 -12.40 18.35
CA GLU A 6 -0.27 -12.66 16.92
C GLU A 6 0.70 -11.80 16.12
N ARG A 7 1.45 -12.44 15.21
CA ARG A 7 2.33 -11.72 14.28
C ARG A 7 1.54 -10.63 13.56
N SER A 8 2.16 -9.47 13.31
CA SER A 8 1.46 -8.39 12.62
C SER A 8 1.03 -8.84 11.22
N PHE A 9 -0.03 -8.24 10.67
CA PHE A 9 -0.48 -8.52 9.30
C PHE A 9 0.68 -8.45 8.29
N LEU A 10 1.58 -7.48 8.46
CA LEU A 10 2.77 -7.32 7.63
C LEU A 10 3.70 -8.52 7.70
N ASP A 11 3.96 -9.05 8.91
CA ASP A 11 4.84 -10.21 9.10
C ASP A 11 4.26 -11.48 8.45
N GLN A 12 2.93 -11.58 8.34
CA GLN A 12 2.25 -12.75 7.77
C GLN A 12 2.18 -12.72 6.24
N MET A 13 2.25 -11.55 5.62
CA MET A 13 1.95 -11.39 4.19
C MET A 13 2.90 -12.17 3.27
N MET A 14 4.20 -12.23 3.59
CA MET A 14 5.18 -13.01 2.81
C MET A 14 4.92 -14.51 2.91
N ASP A 15 4.55 -14.99 4.10
CA ASP A 15 4.26 -16.41 4.30
C ASP A 15 2.99 -16.83 3.57
N LEU A 16 1.95 -15.99 3.59
CA LEU A 16 0.72 -16.22 2.85
C LEU A 16 0.96 -16.20 1.33
N TYR A 17 1.80 -15.28 0.85
CA TYR A 17 2.21 -15.26 -0.56
C TYR A 17 2.89 -16.56 -0.97
N ARG A 18 3.92 -17.02 -0.22
CA ARG A 18 4.63 -18.27 -0.49
C ARG A 18 3.74 -19.51 -0.37
N ALA A 19 2.77 -19.49 0.54
CA ALA A 19 1.79 -20.58 0.65
C ALA A 19 0.87 -20.64 -0.58
N GLY A 20 0.53 -19.50 -1.18
CA GLY A 20 -0.27 -19.40 -2.40
C GLY A 20 0.51 -19.67 -3.70
N ASP A 21 1.82 -19.47 -3.68
CA ASP A 21 2.72 -19.74 -4.82
C ASP A 21 3.95 -20.54 -4.35
N PRO A 22 3.88 -21.89 -4.39
CA PRO A 22 5.01 -22.74 -4.00
C PRO A 22 6.26 -22.57 -4.87
N SER A 23 6.16 -21.90 -6.03
CA SER A 23 7.29 -21.59 -6.90
C SER A 23 7.99 -20.27 -6.54
N ALA A 24 7.43 -19.50 -5.60
CA ALA A 24 7.98 -18.23 -5.15
C ALA A 24 9.35 -18.43 -4.50
N THR A 25 10.38 -17.90 -5.17
CA THR A 25 11.73 -17.77 -4.63
C THR A 25 11.96 -16.34 -4.13
N ASP A 26 13.05 -16.13 -3.39
CA ASP A 26 13.40 -14.80 -2.88
C ASP A 26 13.66 -13.77 -3.99
N ASP A 27 14.12 -14.23 -5.16
CA ASP A 27 14.40 -13.40 -6.34
C ASP A 27 13.23 -13.30 -7.32
N SER A 28 12.07 -13.90 -6.98
CA SER A 28 10.89 -13.84 -7.83
C SER A 28 10.34 -12.40 -7.90
N PRO A 29 9.80 -11.96 -9.06
CA PRO A 29 9.14 -10.67 -9.17
C PRO A 29 8.00 -10.48 -8.16
N GLY A 30 7.28 -11.56 -7.81
CA GLY A 30 6.22 -11.52 -6.81
C GLY A 30 6.75 -11.25 -5.40
N THR A 31 7.88 -11.84 -4.99
CA THR A 31 8.52 -11.52 -3.71
C THR A 31 8.91 -10.05 -3.63
N ALA A 32 9.47 -9.47 -4.71
CA ALA A 32 9.81 -8.05 -4.76
C ALA A 32 8.56 -7.16 -4.63
N MET A 33 7.46 -7.54 -5.29
CA MET A 33 6.17 -6.84 -5.19
C MET A 33 5.61 -6.88 -3.76
N VAL A 34 5.60 -8.05 -3.12
CA VAL A 34 5.10 -8.18 -1.73
C VAL A 34 5.91 -7.30 -0.77
N ARG A 35 7.24 -7.23 -0.93
CA ARG A 35 8.09 -6.33 -0.14
C ARG A 35 7.74 -4.86 -0.40
N ALA A 36 7.50 -4.47 -1.65
CA ALA A 36 7.07 -3.11 -1.97
C ALA A 36 5.73 -2.76 -1.31
N VAL A 37 4.75 -3.67 -1.34
CA VAL A 37 3.45 -3.48 -0.66
C VAL A 37 3.62 -3.33 0.85
N GLN A 38 4.47 -4.14 1.49
CA GLN A 38 4.80 -4.00 2.92
C GLN A 38 5.36 -2.61 3.23
N GLN A 39 6.29 -2.13 2.40
CA GLN A 39 6.90 -0.81 2.57
C GLN A 39 5.88 0.31 2.39
N VAL A 40 5.04 0.27 1.35
CA VAL A 40 3.97 1.26 1.13
C VAL A 40 3.05 1.34 2.34
N TYR A 41 2.60 0.19 2.86
CA TYR A 41 1.76 0.14 4.05
C TYR A 41 2.45 0.80 5.26
N LEU A 42 3.72 0.47 5.51
CA LEU A 42 4.47 1.04 6.62
C LEU A 42 4.59 2.57 6.50
N GLN A 43 4.89 3.09 5.31
CA GLN A 43 4.99 4.53 5.09
C GLN A 43 3.65 5.24 5.30
N ILE A 44 2.54 4.65 4.84
CA ILE A 44 1.19 5.17 5.10
C ILE A 44 0.89 5.16 6.61
N ALA A 45 1.22 4.08 7.32
CA ALA A 45 1.02 3.98 8.77
C ALA A 45 1.83 5.02 9.56
N LEU A 46 3.01 5.39 9.05
CA LEU A 46 3.86 6.47 9.58
C LEU A 46 3.45 7.87 9.10
N GLN A 47 2.40 7.98 8.27
CA GLN A 47 1.96 9.21 7.61
C GLN A 47 3.02 9.86 6.71
N ASP A 48 4.02 9.10 6.24
CA ASP A 48 5.02 9.52 5.27
C ASP A 48 4.54 9.20 3.84
N TYR A 49 3.57 9.99 3.36
CA TYR A 49 2.96 9.77 2.05
C TYR A 49 3.93 10.01 0.90
N ALA A 50 4.91 10.89 1.09
CA ALA A 50 5.98 11.12 0.12
C ALA A 50 6.84 9.87 -0.07
N ALA A 51 7.26 9.23 1.03
CA ALA A 51 7.97 7.95 0.96
C ALA A 51 7.10 6.83 0.39
N ALA A 52 5.79 6.83 0.65
CA ALA A 52 4.86 5.85 0.09
C ALA A 52 4.78 5.96 -1.45
N VAL A 53 4.57 7.15 -2.00
CA VAL A 53 4.47 7.34 -3.46
C VAL A 53 5.80 7.22 -4.18
N ALA A 54 6.93 7.41 -3.48
CA ALA A 54 8.27 7.24 -4.05
C ALA A 54 8.53 5.79 -4.52
N LEU A 55 7.80 4.81 -3.98
CA LEU A 55 7.85 3.40 -4.36
C LEU A 55 7.10 3.08 -5.67
N MET A 56 6.32 4.04 -6.18
CA MET A 56 5.53 3.88 -7.40
C MET A 56 6.30 4.39 -8.63
N THR A 57 5.87 3.97 -9.83
CA THR A 57 6.36 4.54 -11.10
C THR A 57 5.95 6.01 -11.23
N ASP A 58 6.68 6.75 -12.07
CA ASP A 58 6.41 8.18 -12.32
C ASP A 58 5.01 8.43 -12.91
N ASP A 59 4.55 7.50 -13.73
CA ASP A 59 3.27 7.50 -14.43
C ASP A 59 2.15 6.78 -13.66
N PHE A 60 2.36 6.48 -12.37
CA PHE A 60 1.36 5.79 -11.55
C PHE A 60 0.05 6.59 -11.48
N GLU A 61 -1.05 5.93 -11.80
CA GLU A 61 -2.39 6.48 -11.67
C GLU A 61 -3.16 5.71 -10.58
N MET A 62 -3.94 6.43 -9.77
CA MET A 62 -4.80 5.85 -8.75
C MET A 62 -6.24 6.24 -9.02
N GLU A 63 -7.12 5.25 -9.03
CA GLU A 63 -8.56 5.46 -9.12
C GLU A 63 -9.25 4.71 -7.99
N ILE A 64 -10.09 5.42 -7.22
CA ILE A 64 -10.97 4.83 -6.21
C ILE A 64 -12.39 4.98 -6.73
N ILE A 65 -12.99 3.86 -7.11
CA ILE A 65 -14.35 3.80 -7.67
C ILE A 65 -15.35 3.57 -6.53
N GLY A 66 -16.39 4.39 -6.48
CA GLY A 66 -17.46 4.26 -5.50
C GLY A 66 -18.55 5.31 -5.69
N PRO A 67 -19.55 5.33 -4.79
CA PRO A 67 -20.59 6.37 -4.81
C PRO A 67 -20.01 7.78 -4.64
N PRO A 68 -20.54 8.80 -5.33
CA PRO A 68 -19.99 10.17 -5.31
C PRO A 68 -20.03 10.84 -3.93
N GLU A 69 -20.87 10.35 -3.02
CA GLU A 69 -20.95 10.80 -1.63
C GLU A 69 -19.74 10.37 -0.77
N ILE A 70 -18.92 9.43 -1.25
CA ILE A 70 -17.72 8.99 -0.52
C ILE A 70 -16.57 9.96 -0.80
N PRO A 71 -16.00 10.63 0.21
CA PRO A 71 -14.99 11.69 0.03
C PRO A 71 -13.63 11.18 -0.48
N LEU A 72 -13.49 9.87 -0.61
CA LEU A 72 -12.30 9.17 -1.07
C LEU A 72 -12.37 8.79 -2.57
N VAL A 73 -13.51 8.98 -3.23
CA VAL A 73 -13.70 8.61 -4.65
C VAL A 73 -13.05 9.64 -5.57
N GLY A 74 -12.40 9.17 -6.63
CA GLY A 74 -11.74 10.03 -7.62
C GLY A 74 -10.63 9.34 -8.40
N CYS A 75 -9.98 10.12 -9.26
CA CYS A 75 -8.84 9.70 -10.09
C CYS A 75 -7.71 10.73 -9.94
N TRP A 76 -6.48 10.24 -9.76
CA TRP A 76 -5.27 11.04 -9.55
C TRP A 76 -4.13 10.49 -10.39
N LYS A 77 -3.42 11.38 -11.08
CA LYS A 77 -2.37 11.01 -12.04
C LYS A 77 -1.00 11.46 -11.56
N GLY A 78 -0.08 10.51 -11.51
CA GLY A 78 1.29 10.70 -11.07
C GLY A 78 1.43 10.87 -9.56
N ARG A 79 2.68 10.71 -9.11
CA ARG A 79 3.05 10.72 -7.68
C ARG A 79 2.55 11.94 -6.90
N PRO A 80 2.66 13.20 -7.40
CA PRO A 80 2.24 14.37 -6.64
C PRO A 80 0.72 14.46 -6.40
N GLU A 81 -0.11 14.01 -7.34
CA GLU A 81 -1.56 14.02 -7.15
C GLU A 81 -2.00 12.92 -6.18
N VAL A 82 -1.41 11.74 -6.32
CA VAL A 82 -1.67 10.60 -5.44
C VAL A 82 -1.24 10.91 -4.01
N GLU A 83 -0.09 11.54 -3.79
CA GLU A 83 0.38 11.96 -2.47
C GLU A 83 -0.63 12.89 -1.79
N ARG A 84 -1.09 13.93 -2.50
CA ARG A 84 -2.12 14.86 -1.99
C ARG A 84 -3.43 14.15 -1.70
N ALA A 85 -3.82 13.19 -2.54
CA ALA A 85 -5.01 12.39 -2.34
C ALA A 85 -4.89 11.50 -1.08
N LEU A 86 -3.77 10.82 -0.89
CA LEU A 86 -3.51 10.01 0.32
C LEU A 86 -3.56 10.88 1.57
N ALA A 87 -2.84 12.00 1.60
CA ALA A 87 -2.82 12.91 2.75
C ALA A 87 -4.23 13.42 3.10
N ARG A 88 -5.02 13.83 2.10
CA ARG A 88 -6.43 14.23 2.30
C ARG A 88 -7.25 13.06 2.84
N ASN A 89 -7.18 11.92 2.19
CA ASN A 89 -8.00 10.74 2.49
C ASN A 89 -7.78 10.23 3.92
N PHE A 90 -6.53 10.14 4.37
CA PHE A 90 -6.19 9.70 5.72
C PHE A 90 -6.38 10.79 6.80
N SER A 91 -6.48 12.07 6.42
CA SER A 91 -6.89 13.14 7.36
C SER A 91 -8.36 13.09 7.77
N LEU A 92 -9.17 12.27 7.09
CA LEU A 92 -10.61 12.07 7.36
C LEU A 92 -10.88 10.89 8.32
N LEU A 93 -9.84 10.13 8.68
CA LEU A 93 -9.88 8.99 9.61
C LEU A 93 -9.41 9.42 11.01
#